data_AF-A0AAD7DZJ9-F1
#
_entry.id   AF-A0AAD7DZJ9-F1
#
_cell.length_a   1.000
_cell.length_b   1.000
_cell.length_c   1.000
_cell.angle_alpha   90.00
_cell.angle_beta   90.00
_cell.angle_gamma   90.00
#
_symmetry.space_group_name_H-M   'P 1'
#
loop_
_entity.id
_entity.type
_entity.pdbx_description
1 polymer ?
#
loop_
_entity_poly.entity_id
_entity_poly.type
_entity_poly.pdbx_seq_one_letter_code
_entity_poly.pdbx_strand_id
1 'polypeptide(L)'
;MAPPSVLIAGAGPTGLILALDLLQNGVSVRIIEKELKHRIGSRGSANPVHSNSKYKPGEVEPTTISEIAERVEATPDVPHPNTLSISQERHEEILRDHLRKLSCSVELGSELRSFEQFSDYVVAKIVRTNADGEQMEESTNFDWLAGMDGARRQHRVDPRFWHMWHVPPKFLVFRSSNFTGKVFMFAYTGRPEHLAEKDLTREEFIEEFYDVTGRGDITFGLAAWMSNWRPNLRMVDTMRTGRLFIAEDATHCHSPTGGQGLNSSVQDAANLGWKLALVQKGLAPAALLDTYSEERIRVIAQMLKPWPADPSAWKRDGDLKMLGVNYCGSSIVLEDAARAGAGASSNAYSRAAGSAVQAAYRAPDASGLVRAGPTDEPTTLFAVFRVSVHTVLLFGGDAGARAPVASVLGRLPEAAVCTVLVLPQGQTAADDGALFSAVLEDRAGHAYAGYGLTAGELAVVVVRLDGVVGAVVSNAEGIERYFQKVLV
;
A
#
# COMPACT_ATOMS: atom_id res chain seq x y z
N MET A 1 -24.72 -8.32 16.72
CA MET A 1 -24.10 -7.38 15.76
C MET A 1 -25.02 -7.22 14.59
N ALA A 2 -25.00 -6.06 13.91
CA ALA A 2 -25.64 -5.92 12.59
C ALA A 2 -24.98 -6.89 11.59
N PRO A 3 -25.67 -7.31 10.52
CA PRO A 3 -25.04 -8.08 9.46
C PRO A 3 -23.86 -7.30 8.84
N PRO A 4 -22.84 -8.01 8.31
CA PRO A 4 -21.74 -7.39 7.59
C PRO A 4 -22.24 -6.70 6.32
N SER A 5 -21.87 -5.43 6.13
CA SER A 5 -22.27 -4.62 4.96
C SER A 5 -21.33 -4.81 3.77
N VAL A 6 -20.06 -5.17 4.00
CA VAL A 6 -19.07 -5.39 2.94
C VAL A 6 -18.59 -6.84 2.93
N LEU A 7 -18.64 -7.48 1.76
CA LEU A 7 -17.96 -8.76 1.51
C LEU A 7 -16.58 -8.54 0.92
N ILE A 8 -15.56 -9.15 1.51
CA ILE A 8 -14.19 -9.22 0.99
C ILE A 8 -13.89 -10.67 0.64
N ALA A 9 -13.70 -10.95 -0.65
CA ALA A 9 -13.41 -12.29 -1.17
C ALA A 9 -11.92 -12.43 -1.45
N GLY A 10 -11.19 -13.12 -0.55
CA GLY A 10 -9.75 -13.30 -0.58
C GLY A 10 -9.07 -12.69 0.65
N ALA A 11 -8.26 -13.50 1.36
CA ALA A 11 -7.58 -13.08 2.59
C ALA A 11 -6.05 -13.00 2.42
N GLY A 12 -5.61 -12.56 1.23
CA GLY A 12 -4.26 -12.04 1.02
C GLY A 12 -4.05 -10.70 1.75
N PRO A 13 -2.83 -10.14 1.72
CA PRO A 13 -2.49 -8.93 2.48
C PRO A 13 -3.42 -7.73 2.21
N THR A 14 -3.85 -7.52 0.97
CA THR A 14 -4.75 -6.42 0.61
C THR A 14 -6.16 -6.62 1.14
N GLY A 15 -6.70 -7.84 1.06
CA GLY A 15 -8.00 -8.17 1.67
C GLY A 15 -7.99 -8.01 3.19
N LEU A 16 -6.90 -8.42 3.85
CA LEU A 16 -6.71 -8.24 5.29
C LEU A 16 -6.58 -6.76 5.69
N ILE A 17 -5.87 -5.94 4.90
CA ILE A 17 -5.71 -4.51 5.16
C ILE A 17 -7.01 -3.74 4.91
N LEU A 18 -7.72 -4.05 3.82
CA LEU A 18 -9.04 -3.46 3.56
C LEU A 18 -10.04 -3.80 4.68
N ALA A 19 -10.03 -5.05 5.17
CA ALA A 19 -10.85 -5.46 6.30
C ALA A 19 -10.50 -4.67 7.57
N LEU A 20 -9.21 -4.48 7.87
CA LEU A 20 -8.75 -3.69 9.01
C LEU A 20 -9.16 -2.22 8.91
N ASP A 21 -8.91 -1.57 7.77
CA ASP A 21 -9.22 -0.16 7.57
C ASP A 21 -10.72 0.13 7.69
N LEU A 22 -11.57 -0.72 7.10
CA LEU A 22 -13.02 -0.66 7.23
C LEU A 22 -13.48 -0.86 8.67
N LEU A 23 -12.95 -1.86 9.39
CA LEU A 23 -13.30 -2.11 10.80
C LEU A 23 -12.83 -0.97 11.73
N GLN A 24 -11.64 -0.42 11.51
CA GLN A 24 -11.13 0.77 12.23
C GLN A 24 -11.97 2.01 11.94
N ASN A 25 -12.65 2.04 10.79
CA ASN A 25 -13.61 3.07 10.41
C ASN A 25 -15.05 2.83 10.89
N GLY A 26 -15.33 1.71 11.57
CA GLY A 26 -16.66 1.34 12.08
C GLY A 26 -17.56 0.61 11.08
N VAL A 27 -17.04 0.16 9.94
CA VAL A 27 -17.80 -0.61 8.94
C VAL A 27 -17.71 -2.12 9.22
N SER A 28 -18.87 -2.80 9.21
CA SER A 28 -18.96 -4.24 9.40
C SER A 28 -18.55 -5.00 8.14
N VAL A 29 -17.53 -5.86 8.24
CA VAL A 29 -17.00 -6.64 7.11
C VAL A 29 -17.17 -8.14 7.31
N ARG A 30 -17.29 -8.88 6.21
CA ARG A 30 -17.13 -10.33 6.14
C ARG A 30 -15.96 -10.63 5.22
N ILE A 31 -14.97 -11.39 5.69
CA ILE A 31 -13.78 -11.75 4.91
C ILE A 31 -13.66 -13.26 4.77
N ILE A 32 -13.72 -13.73 3.52
CA ILE A 32 -13.72 -15.16 3.17
C ILE A 32 -12.46 -15.54 2.40
N GLU A 33 -12.00 -16.78 2.54
CA GLU A 33 -10.87 -17.35 1.81
C GLU A 33 -11.16 -18.80 1.43
N LYS A 34 -10.97 -19.14 0.15
CA LYS A 34 -11.29 -20.46 -0.40
C LYS A 34 -10.34 -21.57 0.05
N GLU A 35 -9.10 -21.24 0.43
CA GLU A 35 -8.18 -22.22 1.00
C GLU A 35 -8.64 -22.68 2.40
N LEU A 36 -8.57 -23.97 2.69
CA LEU A 36 -8.95 -24.56 4.00
C LEU A 36 -7.98 -24.20 5.15
N LYS A 37 -6.81 -23.63 4.85
CA LYS A 37 -5.75 -23.31 5.82
C LYS A 37 -5.09 -21.99 5.47
N HIS A 38 -4.61 -21.29 6.50
CA HIS A 38 -3.76 -20.11 6.30
C HIS A 38 -2.48 -20.47 5.52
N ARG A 39 -2.01 -19.47 4.78
CA ARG A 39 -1.00 -19.60 3.74
C ARG A 39 0.42 -19.51 4.35
N ILE A 40 1.06 -20.65 4.56
CA ILE A 40 2.49 -20.77 4.94
C ILE A 40 3.39 -20.39 3.75
N GLY A 41 4.22 -19.35 3.86
CA GLY A 41 5.09 -18.81 2.80
C GLY A 41 4.66 -17.55 2.02
N SER A 42 5.46 -17.09 1.07
CA SER A 42 5.34 -15.79 0.38
C SER A 42 5.17 -15.88 -1.15
N ARG A 43 4.48 -14.88 -1.73
CA ARG A 43 4.46 -14.55 -3.17
C ARG A 43 5.28 -13.29 -3.45
N GLY A 44 5.20 -12.30 -2.55
CA GLY A 44 6.09 -11.15 -2.52
C GLY A 44 6.73 -11.00 -1.14
N SER A 45 8.05 -10.80 -1.09
CA SER A 45 8.73 -10.24 0.08
C SER A 45 8.99 -8.76 -0.21
N ALA A 46 8.67 -7.87 0.73
CA ALA A 46 9.27 -6.54 0.73
C ALA A 46 10.79 -6.74 0.78
N ASN A 47 11.53 -6.17 -0.19
CA ASN A 47 12.86 -6.64 -0.58
C ASN A 47 14.01 -5.76 -0.01
N PRO A 48 14.88 -6.30 0.86
CA PRO A 48 16.08 -5.65 1.35
C PRO A 48 17.25 -6.62 1.21
N VAL A 49 17.84 -6.62 0.03
CA VAL A 49 19.18 -7.16 -0.10
C VAL A 49 20.02 -5.94 -0.43
N HIS A 50 20.83 -5.50 0.54
CA HIS A 50 21.71 -4.35 0.31
C HIS A 50 22.81 -4.70 -0.68
N SER A 51 23.22 -5.98 -0.78
CA SER A 51 24.27 -6.44 -1.69
C SER A 51 23.97 -7.80 -2.36
N ASN A 52 24.11 -7.85 -3.68
CA ASN A 52 24.11 -9.08 -4.47
C ASN A 52 25.53 -9.65 -4.57
N SER A 53 25.66 -10.96 -4.39
CA SER A 53 26.91 -11.72 -4.61
C SER A 53 26.84 -12.54 -5.90
N LYS A 54 27.84 -12.39 -6.76
CA LYS A 54 28.04 -13.19 -7.99
C LYS A 54 29.13 -14.23 -7.77
N TYR A 55 28.93 -15.43 -8.32
CA TYR A 55 29.87 -16.55 -8.24
C TYR A 55 30.17 -17.09 -9.64
N LYS A 56 31.37 -17.67 -9.84
CA LYS A 56 31.64 -18.54 -11.00
C LYS A 56 31.14 -19.97 -10.74
N PRO A 57 30.97 -20.79 -11.79
CA PRO A 57 30.74 -22.21 -11.62
C PRO A 57 31.86 -22.89 -10.80
N GLY A 58 31.48 -23.76 -9.86
CA GLY A 58 32.39 -24.50 -8.98
C GLY A 58 32.99 -23.70 -7.81
N GLU A 59 32.91 -22.37 -7.80
CA GLU A 59 33.46 -21.54 -6.72
C GLU A 59 32.51 -21.41 -5.52
N VAL A 60 33.08 -21.28 -4.32
CA VAL A 60 32.36 -21.03 -3.05
C VAL A 60 32.46 -19.58 -2.57
N GLU A 61 33.47 -18.85 -3.05
CA GLU A 61 33.69 -17.43 -2.74
C GLU A 61 33.09 -16.53 -3.84
N PRO A 62 32.54 -15.35 -3.50
CA PRO A 62 31.93 -14.47 -4.47
C PRO A 62 32.97 -13.70 -5.28
N THR A 63 32.88 -13.75 -6.61
CA THR A 63 33.73 -12.98 -7.53
C THR A 63 33.40 -11.49 -7.55
N THR A 64 32.20 -11.11 -7.13
CA THR A 64 31.78 -9.71 -7.01
C THR A 64 30.67 -9.59 -5.98
N ILE A 65 30.78 -8.59 -5.10
CA ILE A 65 29.69 -8.14 -4.23
C ILE A 65 29.33 -6.72 -4.69
N SER A 66 28.05 -6.48 -4.97
CA SER A 66 27.56 -5.20 -5.53
C SER A 66 26.29 -4.74 -4.84
N GLU A 67 26.20 -3.47 -4.43
CA GLU A 67 24.99 -2.98 -3.76
C GLU A 67 23.78 -2.87 -4.70
N ILE A 68 22.58 -3.22 -4.20
CA ILE A 68 21.32 -3.19 -4.97
C ILE A 68 20.52 -1.91 -4.68
N ALA A 69 20.63 -1.39 -3.46
CA ALA A 69 19.92 -0.21 -2.99
C ALA A 69 20.82 0.59 -2.06
N GLU A 70 21.13 1.82 -2.45
CA GLU A 70 21.85 2.78 -1.61
C GLU A 70 21.02 3.08 -0.35
N ARG A 71 21.69 3.06 0.80
CA ARG A 71 21.06 3.41 2.08
C ARG A 71 20.86 4.92 2.14
N VAL A 72 19.61 5.35 2.26
CA VAL A 72 19.26 6.77 2.42
C VAL A 72 19.12 7.07 3.92
N GLU A 73 19.65 8.20 4.38
CA GLU A 73 19.48 8.63 5.77
C GLU A 73 18.02 9.04 6.04
N ALA A 74 17.54 8.77 7.25
CA ALA A 74 16.20 9.18 7.66
C ALA A 74 16.15 10.70 7.86
N THR A 75 15.12 11.32 7.30
CA THR A 75 14.88 12.77 7.40
C THR A 75 13.59 13.03 8.20
N PRO A 76 13.36 14.25 8.71
CA PRO A 76 12.13 14.58 9.43
C PRO A 76 10.85 14.40 8.60
N ASP A 77 10.93 14.57 7.29
CA ASP A 77 9.81 14.39 6.35
C ASP A 77 9.64 12.92 5.88
N VAL A 78 10.73 12.15 5.86
CA VAL A 78 10.76 10.72 5.51
C VAL A 78 11.55 9.94 6.58
N PRO A 79 10.94 9.63 7.74
CA PRO A 79 11.63 8.94 8.84
C PRO A 79 11.96 7.47 8.51
N HIS A 80 11.34 6.89 7.48
CA HIS A 80 11.49 5.49 7.08
C HIS A 80 11.79 5.34 5.57
N PRO A 81 12.96 5.83 5.07
CA PRO A 81 13.27 5.89 3.63
C PRO A 81 13.87 4.59 3.06
N ASN A 82 13.99 3.54 3.88
CA ASN A 82 14.64 2.28 3.52
C ASN A 82 13.66 1.11 3.70
N THR A 83 13.62 0.23 2.71
CA THR A 83 12.76 -0.97 2.71
C THR A 83 13.16 -1.93 3.82
N LEU A 84 12.17 -2.42 4.57
CA LEU A 84 12.30 -3.53 5.52
C LEU A 84 11.70 -4.81 4.94
N SER A 85 12.09 -5.99 5.45
CA SER A 85 11.43 -7.26 5.10
C SER A 85 10.86 -7.95 6.31
N ILE A 86 9.65 -8.46 6.10
CA ILE A 86 9.05 -9.55 6.84
C ILE A 86 8.55 -10.57 5.81
N SER A 87 8.39 -11.82 6.23
CA SER A 87 7.72 -12.81 5.37
C SER A 87 6.27 -12.39 5.16
N GLN A 88 5.71 -12.72 3.99
CA GLN A 88 4.29 -12.43 3.73
C GLN A 88 3.40 -13.17 4.72
N GLU A 89 3.75 -14.42 5.06
CA GLU A 89 3.07 -15.19 6.10
C GLU A 89 3.03 -14.45 7.44
N ARG A 90 4.16 -13.90 7.90
CA ARG A 90 4.24 -13.14 9.15
C ARG A 90 3.50 -11.81 9.07
N HIS A 91 3.51 -11.17 7.91
CA HIS A 91 2.72 -9.97 7.65
C HIS A 91 1.22 -10.28 7.79
N GLU A 92 0.73 -11.29 7.07
CA GLU A 92 -0.67 -11.72 7.14
C GLU A 92 -1.06 -12.23 8.55
N GLU A 93 -0.14 -12.88 9.27
CA GLU A 93 -0.35 -13.31 10.66
C GLU A 93 -0.60 -12.10 11.57
N ILE A 94 0.25 -11.07 11.50
CA ILE A 94 0.08 -9.82 12.26
C ILE A 94 -1.25 -9.15 11.89
N LEU A 95 -1.61 -9.10 10.60
CA LEU A 95 -2.88 -8.50 10.16
C LEU A 95 -4.10 -9.30 10.68
N ARG A 96 -4.06 -10.64 10.62
CA ARG A 96 -5.09 -11.52 11.22
C ARG A 96 -5.20 -11.33 12.73
N ASP A 97 -4.08 -11.14 13.43
CA ASP A 97 -4.07 -10.86 14.87
C ASP A 97 -4.73 -9.52 15.21
N HIS A 98 -4.58 -8.51 14.35
CA HIS A 98 -5.31 -7.25 14.48
C HIS A 98 -6.81 -7.38 14.15
N LEU A 99 -7.20 -8.19 13.14
CA LEU A 99 -8.61 -8.46 12.86
C LEU A 99 -9.31 -9.13 14.06
N ARG A 100 -8.63 -10.09 14.71
CA ARG A 100 -9.16 -10.77 15.91
C ARG A 100 -9.41 -9.80 17.08
N LYS A 101 -8.56 -8.77 17.24
CA LYS A 101 -8.78 -7.69 18.24
C LYS A 101 -10.03 -6.85 17.93
N LEU A 102 -10.43 -6.76 16.66
CA LEU A 102 -11.64 -6.09 16.18
C LEU A 102 -12.83 -7.07 16.01
N SER A 103 -12.78 -8.25 16.68
CA SER A 103 -13.82 -9.29 16.62
C SER A 103 -14.14 -9.83 15.22
N CYS A 104 -13.19 -9.72 14.29
CA CYS A 104 -13.29 -10.27 12.93
C CYS A 104 -12.31 -11.44 12.73
N SER A 105 -12.72 -12.47 12.00
CA SER A 105 -11.89 -13.61 11.63
C SER A 105 -12.10 -13.99 10.17
N VAL A 106 -11.06 -14.48 9.52
CA VAL A 106 -11.14 -15.02 8.15
C VAL A 106 -11.91 -16.33 8.13
N GLU A 107 -12.97 -16.39 7.34
CA GLU A 107 -13.71 -17.63 7.06
C GLU A 107 -12.97 -18.46 5.99
N LEU A 108 -12.19 -19.43 6.46
CA LEU A 108 -11.48 -20.39 5.59
C LEU A 108 -12.45 -21.36 4.90
N GLY A 109 -11.99 -22.01 3.83
CA GLY A 109 -12.80 -22.92 3.01
C GLY A 109 -13.98 -22.28 2.28
N SER A 110 -14.09 -20.95 2.27
CA SER A 110 -15.28 -20.22 1.81
C SER A 110 -14.97 -19.47 0.50
N GLU A 111 -15.58 -19.92 -0.60
CA GLU A 111 -15.32 -19.43 -1.95
C GLU A 111 -16.51 -18.64 -2.51
N LEU A 112 -16.29 -17.39 -2.94
CA LEU A 112 -17.23 -16.65 -3.78
C LEU A 112 -17.34 -17.33 -5.15
N ARG A 113 -18.47 -17.95 -5.46
CA ARG A 113 -18.72 -18.64 -6.73
C ARG A 113 -19.28 -17.73 -7.81
N SER A 114 -20.21 -16.87 -7.44
CA SER A 114 -20.86 -15.91 -8.34
C SER A 114 -21.48 -14.78 -7.54
N PHE A 115 -21.84 -13.70 -8.21
CA PHE A 115 -22.55 -12.57 -7.63
C PHE A 115 -23.50 -11.95 -8.66
N GLU A 116 -24.49 -11.21 -8.17
CA GLU A 116 -25.39 -10.38 -8.96
C GLU A 116 -25.55 -9.04 -8.25
N GLN A 117 -25.41 -7.92 -8.97
CA GLN A 117 -25.47 -6.58 -8.37
C GLN A 117 -26.74 -5.81 -8.76
N PHE A 118 -27.27 -5.08 -7.79
CA PHE A 118 -28.48 -4.26 -7.89
C PHE A 118 -28.13 -2.79 -7.56
N SER A 119 -29.13 -1.91 -7.59
CA SER A 119 -28.97 -0.47 -7.28
C SER A 119 -28.40 -0.20 -5.89
N ASP A 120 -28.78 -1.01 -4.93
CA ASP A 120 -28.66 -0.80 -3.48
C ASP A 120 -27.87 -1.90 -2.77
N TYR A 121 -27.75 -3.11 -3.34
CA TYR A 121 -27.00 -4.24 -2.78
C TYR A 121 -26.37 -5.15 -3.86
N VAL A 122 -25.61 -6.14 -3.42
CA VAL A 122 -25.02 -7.24 -4.19
C VAL A 122 -25.41 -8.56 -3.52
N VAL A 123 -25.94 -9.50 -4.29
CA VAL A 123 -26.13 -10.90 -3.85
C VAL A 123 -24.85 -11.66 -4.13
N ALA A 124 -24.22 -12.22 -3.11
CA ALA A 124 -23.06 -13.09 -3.26
C ALA A 124 -23.45 -14.55 -3.00
N LYS A 125 -23.08 -15.46 -3.91
CA LYS A 125 -23.19 -16.91 -3.71
C LYS A 125 -21.86 -17.46 -3.22
N ILE A 126 -21.85 -17.98 -2.01
CA ILE A 126 -20.65 -18.46 -1.31
C ILE A 126 -20.80 -19.97 -1.12
N VAL A 127 -19.77 -20.73 -1.48
CA VAL A 127 -19.67 -22.16 -1.19
C VAL A 127 -18.65 -22.36 -0.08
N ARG A 128 -19.11 -22.87 1.06
CA ARG A 128 -18.28 -23.27 2.19
C ARG A 128 -17.92 -24.75 2.05
N THR A 129 -16.63 -25.08 2.08
CA THR A 129 -16.12 -26.44 2.09
C THR A 129 -15.61 -26.77 3.50
N ASN A 130 -16.09 -27.85 4.11
CA ASN A 130 -15.61 -28.26 5.43
C ASN A 130 -14.31 -29.11 5.34
N ALA A 131 -13.79 -29.57 6.47
CA ALA A 131 -12.56 -30.36 6.51
C ALA A 131 -12.68 -31.73 5.82
N ASP A 132 -13.90 -32.28 5.76
CA ASP A 132 -14.24 -33.57 5.13
C ASP A 132 -14.54 -33.43 3.62
N GLY A 133 -14.52 -32.19 3.10
CA GLY A 133 -14.75 -31.87 1.68
C GLY A 133 -16.22 -31.66 1.30
N GLU A 134 -17.15 -31.74 2.26
CA GLU A 134 -18.57 -31.45 2.02
C GLU A 134 -18.76 -29.95 1.71
N GLN A 135 -19.64 -29.65 0.76
CA GLN A 135 -19.91 -28.29 0.31
C GLN A 135 -21.32 -27.85 0.68
N MET A 136 -21.42 -26.67 1.29
CA MET A 136 -22.67 -25.98 1.57
C MET A 136 -22.70 -24.66 0.81
N GLU A 137 -23.72 -24.44 -0.01
CA GLU A 137 -23.96 -23.17 -0.69
C GLU A 137 -24.86 -22.27 0.16
N GLU A 138 -24.53 -20.98 0.22
CA GLU A 138 -25.38 -19.93 0.76
C GLU A 138 -25.43 -18.74 -0.21
N SER A 139 -26.52 -17.96 -0.13
CA SER A 139 -26.62 -16.66 -0.79
C SER A 139 -26.82 -15.59 0.27
N THR A 140 -26.12 -14.47 0.16
CA THR A 140 -26.18 -13.39 1.16
C THR A 140 -26.06 -12.03 0.48
N ASN A 141 -26.83 -11.05 0.97
CA ASN A 141 -26.80 -9.68 0.46
C ASN A 141 -25.76 -8.86 1.22
N PHE A 142 -25.04 -8.01 0.49
CA PHE A 142 -24.07 -7.04 0.99
C PHE A 142 -24.28 -5.71 0.27
N ASP A 143 -23.96 -4.59 0.90
CA ASP A 143 -24.02 -3.28 0.24
C ASP A 143 -22.91 -3.16 -0.82
N TRP A 144 -21.77 -3.84 -0.59
CA TRP A 144 -20.58 -3.81 -1.44
C TRP A 144 -19.82 -5.14 -1.47
N LEU A 145 -19.13 -5.41 -2.57
CA LEU A 145 -18.29 -6.60 -2.75
C LEU A 145 -16.91 -6.22 -3.28
N ALA A 146 -15.86 -6.70 -2.61
CA ALA A 146 -14.47 -6.48 -2.95
C ALA A 146 -13.75 -7.80 -3.28
N GLY A 147 -13.35 -7.99 -4.54
CA GLY A 147 -12.56 -9.12 -5.02
C GLY A 147 -11.06 -8.91 -4.76
N MET A 148 -10.51 -9.74 -3.87
CA MET A 148 -9.15 -9.65 -3.32
C MET A 148 -8.43 -11.01 -3.38
N ASP A 149 -8.86 -11.91 -4.27
CA ASP A 149 -8.38 -13.31 -4.33
C ASP A 149 -7.21 -13.53 -5.30
N GLY A 150 -6.83 -12.49 -6.05
CA GLY A 150 -5.67 -12.43 -6.94
C GLY A 150 -5.76 -13.35 -8.16
N ALA A 151 -4.68 -13.43 -8.93
CA ALA A 151 -4.61 -14.31 -10.09
C ALA A 151 -4.70 -15.79 -9.69
N ARG A 152 -5.34 -16.61 -10.56
CA ARG A 152 -5.48 -18.06 -10.36
C ARG A 152 -4.10 -18.74 -10.27
N ARG A 153 -4.07 -19.78 -9.43
CA ARG A 153 -2.86 -20.34 -8.75
C ARG A 153 -1.74 -20.85 -9.67
N GLN A 154 -0.51 -20.62 -9.22
CA GLN A 154 0.41 -21.65 -8.70
C GLN A 154 1.02 -21.11 -7.36
N HIS A 155 1.69 -21.90 -6.51
CA HIS A 155 2.00 -21.52 -5.10
C HIS A 155 3.30 -22.20 -4.57
N ARG A 156 4.16 -21.70 -3.66
CA ARG A 156 4.43 -20.41 -2.93
C ARG A 156 5.65 -20.65 -1.98
N VAL A 157 6.47 -19.65 -1.60
CA VAL A 157 7.80 -19.91 -0.96
C VAL A 157 8.35 -18.77 -0.05
N ASP A 158 9.26 -19.04 0.91
CA ASP A 158 9.63 -18.11 2.01
C ASP A 158 11.20 -17.88 2.20
N PRO A 159 11.76 -17.25 3.28
CA PRO A 159 12.60 -16.03 3.35
C PRO A 159 13.79 -15.57 2.48
N ARG A 160 14.98 -15.99 2.91
CA ARG A 160 15.74 -15.00 3.72
C ARG A 160 16.97 -14.37 3.07
N PHE A 161 17.59 -14.97 2.06
CA PHE A 161 18.64 -14.34 1.23
C PHE A 161 18.62 -14.92 -0.19
N TRP A 162 19.22 -14.20 -1.15
CA TRP A 162 19.35 -14.61 -2.57
C TRP A 162 20.82 -14.90 -2.91
N HIS A 163 21.09 -15.98 -3.63
CA HIS A 163 22.42 -16.32 -4.17
C HIS A 163 22.31 -16.48 -5.69
N MET A 164 23.16 -15.82 -6.48
CA MET A 164 23.00 -15.67 -7.93
C MET A 164 24.20 -16.23 -8.73
N TRP A 165 23.90 -17.13 -9.68
CA TRP A 165 24.82 -17.55 -10.75
C TRP A 165 24.33 -17.02 -12.09
N HIS A 166 25.25 -16.44 -12.87
CA HIS A 166 24.95 -15.80 -14.15
C HIS A 166 25.93 -16.29 -15.21
N VAL A 167 25.43 -17.11 -16.15
CA VAL A 167 26.21 -17.70 -17.24
C VAL A 167 25.37 -17.51 -18.52
N PRO A 168 25.51 -16.37 -19.24
CA PRO A 168 24.66 -16.04 -20.38
C PRO A 168 24.50 -17.20 -21.38
N PRO A 169 23.27 -17.57 -21.80
CA PRO A 169 21.99 -16.89 -21.57
C PRO A 169 21.24 -17.34 -20.30
N LYS A 170 21.86 -18.13 -19.42
CA LYS A 170 21.24 -18.74 -18.23
C LYS A 170 21.43 -17.88 -16.97
N PHE A 171 20.42 -17.87 -16.10
CA PHE A 171 20.49 -17.23 -14.79
C PHE A 171 19.71 -18.06 -13.76
N LEU A 172 20.38 -18.36 -12.64
CA LEU A 172 19.84 -19.19 -11.56
C LEU A 172 20.01 -18.50 -10.21
N VAL A 173 18.98 -18.59 -9.38
CA VAL A 173 18.96 -18.10 -8.00
C VAL A 173 18.52 -19.20 -7.04
N PHE A 174 19.09 -19.25 -5.83
CA PHE A 174 18.50 -19.98 -4.72
C PHE A 174 18.36 -19.15 -3.43
N ARG A 175 17.49 -19.63 -2.52
CA ARG A 175 17.09 -18.99 -1.24
C ARG A 175 16.71 -20.06 -0.21
N SER A 176 17.15 -19.99 1.04
CA SER A 176 16.62 -20.92 2.09
C SER A 176 15.29 -20.43 2.67
N SER A 177 14.32 -21.35 2.84
CA SER A 177 12.95 -20.99 3.18
C SER A 177 12.65 -20.87 4.68
N ASN A 178 13.44 -21.47 5.58
CA ASN A 178 13.16 -21.51 7.02
C ASN A 178 14.39 -21.15 7.87
N PHE A 179 14.19 -20.55 9.05
CA PHE A 179 15.25 -20.34 10.07
C PHE A 179 15.92 -21.64 10.56
N THR A 180 15.36 -22.81 10.21
CA THR A 180 15.89 -24.14 10.53
C THR A 180 16.90 -24.71 9.53
N GLY A 181 17.17 -24.01 8.41
CA GLY A 181 18.32 -24.29 7.51
C GLY A 181 18.24 -25.54 6.64
N LYS A 182 17.09 -26.22 6.54
CA LYS A 182 16.95 -27.53 5.84
C LYS A 182 16.07 -27.54 4.58
N VAL A 183 15.57 -26.40 4.13
CA VAL A 183 14.69 -26.29 2.94
C VAL A 183 15.12 -25.10 2.08
N PHE A 184 15.09 -25.27 0.76
CA PHE A 184 15.60 -24.31 -0.22
C PHE A 184 14.64 -24.15 -1.40
N MET A 185 14.55 -22.90 -1.88
CA MET A 185 13.86 -22.45 -3.10
C MET A 185 14.90 -22.26 -4.19
N PHE A 186 14.51 -22.57 -5.43
CA PHE A 186 15.30 -22.26 -6.62
C PHE A 186 14.41 -21.51 -7.63
N ALA A 187 15.00 -20.56 -8.35
CA ALA A 187 14.40 -19.88 -9.49
C ALA A 187 15.41 -19.93 -10.63
N TYR A 188 14.97 -20.43 -11.79
CA TYR A 188 15.83 -20.66 -12.94
C TYR A 188 15.25 -20.00 -14.19
N THR A 189 16.12 -19.44 -15.01
CA THR A 189 15.84 -19.02 -16.38
C THR A 189 16.91 -19.62 -17.29
N GLY A 190 16.47 -20.17 -18.42
CA GLY A 190 17.35 -20.71 -19.44
C GLY A 190 16.57 -21.09 -20.68
N ARG A 191 16.97 -22.17 -21.37
CA ARG A 191 16.61 -22.40 -22.79
C ARG A 191 15.10 -22.22 -23.02
N PRO A 192 14.66 -21.29 -23.91
CA PRO A 192 13.25 -21.05 -24.18
C PRO A 192 12.49 -22.34 -24.55
N GLU A 193 13.19 -23.23 -25.25
CA GLU A 193 12.80 -24.59 -25.64
C GLU A 193 12.23 -25.42 -24.46
N HIS A 194 12.81 -25.32 -23.27
CA HIS A 194 12.39 -26.09 -22.10
C HIS A 194 11.23 -25.42 -21.33
N LEU A 195 11.16 -24.09 -21.35
CA LEU A 195 10.16 -23.30 -20.60
C LEU A 195 8.88 -23.01 -21.40
N ALA A 196 8.90 -23.24 -22.72
CA ALA A 196 7.77 -23.01 -23.63
C ALA A 196 6.68 -24.10 -23.56
N GLU A 197 7.02 -25.35 -23.23
CA GLU A 197 6.11 -26.49 -23.51
C GLU A 197 5.79 -27.42 -22.32
N LYS A 198 6.63 -27.50 -21.27
CA LYS A 198 6.36 -28.37 -20.10
C LYS A 198 6.93 -27.80 -18.79
N ASP A 199 6.29 -28.12 -17.67
CA ASP A 199 6.90 -27.92 -16.34
C ASP A 199 8.16 -28.79 -16.20
N LEU A 200 9.24 -28.22 -15.64
CA LEU A 200 10.47 -28.95 -15.37
C LEU A 200 10.24 -30.03 -14.29
N THR A 201 10.73 -31.24 -14.54
CA THR A 201 10.82 -32.28 -13.51
C THR A 201 11.95 -32.00 -12.52
N ARG A 202 11.89 -32.61 -11.34
CA ARG A 202 12.92 -32.47 -10.29
C ARG A 202 14.30 -32.84 -10.81
N GLU A 203 14.39 -33.92 -11.56
CA GLU A 203 15.64 -34.48 -12.07
C GLU A 203 16.24 -33.55 -13.15
N GLU A 204 15.43 -33.08 -14.10
CA GLU A 204 15.85 -32.08 -15.11
C GLU A 204 16.33 -30.77 -14.45
N PHE A 205 15.65 -30.32 -13.38
CA PHE A 205 16.09 -29.15 -12.63
C PHE A 205 17.43 -29.38 -11.91
N ILE A 206 17.67 -30.56 -11.35
CA ILE A 206 18.92 -30.90 -10.65
C ILE A 206 20.09 -30.99 -11.65
N GLU A 207 19.88 -31.62 -12.80
CA GLU A 207 20.88 -31.67 -13.88
C GLU A 207 21.25 -30.27 -14.36
N GLU A 208 20.25 -29.43 -14.63
CA GLU A 208 20.44 -28.04 -15.06
C GLU A 208 21.07 -27.17 -13.96
N PHE A 209 20.76 -27.42 -12.68
CA PHE A 209 21.44 -26.78 -11.55
C PHE A 209 22.94 -27.13 -11.54
N TYR A 210 23.31 -28.39 -11.74
CA TYR A 210 24.72 -28.79 -11.80
C TYR A 210 25.44 -28.22 -13.03
N ASP A 211 24.79 -28.18 -14.20
CA ASP A 211 25.34 -27.56 -15.42
C ASP A 211 25.61 -26.05 -15.25
N VAL A 212 24.65 -25.32 -14.66
CA VAL A 212 24.78 -23.86 -14.43
C VAL A 212 25.78 -23.52 -13.32
N THR A 213 25.77 -24.27 -12.22
CA THR A 213 26.53 -23.91 -11.02
C THR A 213 27.87 -24.62 -10.90
N GLY A 214 28.09 -25.74 -11.60
CA GLY A 214 29.25 -26.61 -11.40
C GLY A 214 29.31 -27.30 -10.03
N ARG A 215 28.27 -27.18 -9.18
CA ARG A 215 28.26 -27.62 -7.78
C ARG A 215 27.67 -29.02 -7.60
N GLY A 216 28.31 -30.01 -8.22
CA GLY A 216 27.95 -31.44 -8.09
C GLY A 216 28.13 -32.02 -6.68
N ASP A 217 28.72 -31.27 -5.76
CA ASP A 217 28.82 -31.59 -4.32
C ASP A 217 27.53 -31.33 -3.53
N ILE A 218 26.60 -30.55 -4.08
CA ILE A 218 25.33 -30.20 -3.41
C ILE A 218 24.31 -31.33 -3.61
N THR A 219 23.91 -32.00 -2.54
CA THR A 219 22.91 -33.08 -2.59
C THR A 219 21.49 -32.56 -2.35
N PHE A 220 20.56 -32.94 -3.22
CA PHE A 220 19.16 -32.52 -3.17
C PHE A 220 18.29 -33.52 -2.40
N GLY A 221 17.59 -33.03 -1.37
CA GLY A 221 16.53 -33.77 -0.69
C GLY A 221 15.21 -33.83 -1.47
N LEU A 222 14.10 -33.92 -0.74
CA LEU A 222 12.74 -33.86 -1.31
C LEU A 222 12.52 -32.51 -2.03
N ALA A 223 12.12 -32.54 -3.30
CA ALA A 223 11.54 -31.35 -3.94
C ALA A 223 10.09 -31.22 -3.48
N ALA A 224 9.84 -30.32 -2.54
CA ALA A 224 8.51 -30.14 -1.96
C ALA A 224 7.46 -29.65 -2.98
N TRP A 225 7.89 -28.89 -4.00
CA TRP A 225 7.08 -28.39 -5.11
C TRP A 225 7.96 -27.73 -6.20
N MET A 226 7.45 -27.64 -7.44
CA MET A 226 8.05 -26.94 -8.58
C MET A 226 6.97 -26.34 -9.51
N SER A 227 7.29 -25.29 -10.27
CA SER A 227 6.45 -24.79 -11.39
C SER A 227 7.21 -23.87 -12.35
N ASN A 228 6.71 -23.74 -13.58
CA ASN A 228 7.09 -22.67 -14.48
C ASN A 228 6.31 -21.35 -14.23
N TRP A 229 7.03 -20.24 -14.07
CA TRP A 229 6.45 -18.89 -14.07
C TRP A 229 6.72 -18.18 -15.40
N ARG A 230 5.75 -17.40 -15.90
CA ARG A 230 5.89 -16.58 -17.13
C ARG A 230 5.56 -15.12 -16.87
N PRO A 231 6.39 -14.15 -17.32
CA PRO A 231 6.06 -12.74 -17.23
C PRO A 231 4.82 -12.44 -18.06
N ASN A 232 3.74 -12.04 -17.37
CA ASN A 232 2.53 -11.53 -17.98
C ASN A 232 2.35 -10.09 -17.51
N LEU A 233 2.23 -9.16 -18.44
CA LEU A 233 1.83 -7.78 -18.17
C LEU A 233 0.33 -7.67 -18.47
N ARG A 234 -0.48 -7.39 -17.45
CA ARG A 234 -1.94 -7.24 -17.57
C ARG A 234 -2.43 -6.11 -16.66
N MET A 235 -3.47 -5.43 -17.09
CA MET A 235 -4.12 -4.30 -16.42
C MET A 235 -5.61 -4.36 -16.73
N VAL A 236 -6.46 -3.90 -15.80
CA VAL A 236 -7.89 -3.66 -16.03
C VAL A 236 -8.15 -2.20 -16.40
N ASP A 237 -9.16 -1.95 -17.24
CA ASP A 237 -9.58 -0.59 -17.63
C ASP A 237 -10.37 0.14 -16.54
N THR A 238 -10.92 -0.58 -15.57
CA THR A 238 -11.57 -0.04 -14.36
C THR A 238 -11.34 -0.97 -13.16
N MET A 239 -11.18 -0.40 -11.96
CA MET A 239 -11.08 -1.15 -10.70
C MET A 239 -12.40 -1.15 -9.91
N ARG A 240 -13.43 -0.44 -10.42
CA ARG A 240 -14.81 -0.41 -9.90
C ARG A 240 -15.80 -0.71 -11.02
N THR A 241 -16.88 -1.42 -10.70
CA THR A 241 -18.10 -1.44 -11.54
C THR A 241 -19.32 -1.50 -10.64
N GLY A 242 -20.04 -0.38 -10.52
CA GLY A 242 -21.20 -0.27 -9.63
C GLY A 242 -20.81 -0.45 -8.16
N ARG A 243 -21.23 -1.58 -7.59
CA ARG A 243 -20.97 -1.98 -6.18
C ARG A 243 -19.80 -2.94 -6.00
N LEU A 244 -19.09 -3.24 -7.09
CA LEU A 244 -18.00 -4.20 -7.14
C LEU A 244 -16.65 -3.49 -7.24
N PHE A 245 -15.68 -3.96 -6.47
CA PHE A 245 -14.29 -3.52 -6.50
C PHE A 245 -13.34 -4.70 -6.70
N ILE A 246 -12.18 -4.45 -7.29
CA ILE A 246 -11.10 -5.43 -7.48
C ILE A 246 -9.74 -4.78 -7.19
N ALA A 247 -8.78 -5.55 -6.68
CA ALA A 247 -7.39 -5.12 -6.47
C ALA A 247 -6.37 -6.27 -6.65
N GLU A 248 -5.10 -6.02 -6.32
CA GLU A 248 -3.97 -6.97 -6.45
C GLU A 248 -3.77 -7.51 -7.89
N ASP A 249 -3.16 -8.71 -7.97
CA ASP A 249 -3.01 -9.56 -9.16
C ASP A 249 -4.30 -9.72 -9.99
N ALA A 250 -5.50 -9.51 -9.42
CA ALA A 250 -6.77 -9.54 -10.17
C ALA A 250 -6.98 -8.27 -11.03
N THR A 251 -6.28 -7.18 -10.71
CA THR A 251 -6.29 -5.91 -11.44
C THR A 251 -5.03 -5.64 -12.24
N HIS A 252 -3.85 -6.03 -11.72
CA HIS A 252 -2.58 -5.83 -12.41
C HIS A 252 -1.62 -6.99 -12.15
N CYS A 253 -1.03 -7.52 -13.23
CA CYS A 253 0.02 -8.53 -13.16
C CYS A 253 1.28 -7.97 -13.81
N HIS A 254 2.44 -8.16 -13.19
CA HIS A 254 3.72 -7.69 -13.69
C HIS A 254 4.91 -8.53 -13.21
N SER A 255 6.11 -8.24 -13.74
CA SER A 255 7.34 -8.93 -13.31
C SER A 255 7.70 -8.63 -11.85
N PRO A 256 8.20 -9.61 -11.07
CA PRO A 256 8.67 -9.38 -9.71
C PRO A 256 9.97 -8.56 -9.62
N THR A 257 10.61 -8.23 -10.75
CA THR A 257 11.88 -7.48 -10.85
C THR A 257 11.94 -6.26 -9.93
N GLY A 258 10.90 -5.41 -9.94
CA GLY A 258 10.81 -4.21 -9.09
C GLY A 258 10.41 -4.47 -7.62
N GLY A 259 9.89 -5.66 -7.28
CA GLY A 259 9.37 -5.96 -5.93
C GLY A 259 8.10 -5.20 -5.53
N GLN A 260 7.42 -4.56 -6.48
CA GLN A 260 6.33 -3.61 -6.21
C GLN A 260 4.96 -4.26 -5.97
N GLY A 261 4.70 -5.48 -6.46
CA GLY A 261 3.34 -6.06 -6.53
C GLY A 261 2.58 -5.97 -5.21
N LEU A 262 3.10 -6.61 -4.15
CA LEU A 262 2.52 -6.53 -2.80
C LEU A 262 2.39 -5.08 -2.30
N ASN A 263 3.42 -4.24 -2.49
CA ASN A 263 3.43 -2.86 -1.99
C ASN A 263 2.43 -1.95 -2.72
N SER A 264 2.15 -2.21 -4.00
CA SER A 264 1.10 -1.53 -4.76
C SER A 264 -0.28 -2.00 -4.33
N SER A 265 -0.46 -3.31 -4.17
CA SER A 265 -1.71 -3.91 -3.69
C SER A 265 -2.13 -3.37 -2.31
N VAL A 266 -1.20 -3.23 -1.36
CA VAL A 266 -1.44 -2.57 -0.07
C VAL A 266 -1.95 -1.13 -0.24
N GLN A 267 -1.41 -0.38 -1.21
CA GLN A 267 -1.86 0.98 -1.52
C GLN A 267 -3.22 1.01 -2.23
N ASP A 268 -3.58 -0.04 -2.98
CA ASP A 268 -4.92 -0.20 -3.56
C ASP A 268 -5.97 -0.36 -2.44
N ALA A 269 -5.71 -1.21 -1.43
CA ALA A 269 -6.59 -1.33 -0.25
C ALA A 269 -6.70 -0.01 0.52
N ALA A 270 -5.56 0.61 0.85
CA ALA A 270 -5.53 1.86 1.61
C ALA A 270 -6.26 3.01 0.89
N ASN A 271 -6.23 3.05 -0.45
CA ASN A 271 -6.96 4.06 -1.23
C ASN A 271 -8.47 3.80 -1.30
N LEU A 272 -8.90 2.53 -1.33
CA LEU A 272 -10.31 2.15 -1.39
C LEU A 272 -11.00 2.25 -0.02
N GLY A 273 -10.35 1.77 1.04
CA GLY A 273 -10.98 1.52 2.33
C GLY A 273 -11.60 2.77 2.95
N TRP A 274 -10.87 3.89 2.96
CA TRP A 274 -11.40 5.16 3.49
C TRP A 274 -12.58 5.72 2.68
N LYS A 275 -12.54 5.61 1.34
CA LYS A 275 -13.62 6.07 0.45
C LYS A 275 -14.88 5.26 0.69
N LEU A 276 -14.73 3.95 0.78
CA LEU A 276 -15.80 3.00 1.06
C LEU A 276 -16.36 3.19 2.47
N ALA A 277 -15.51 3.45 3.46
CA ALA A 277 -15.90 3.78 4.81
C ALA A 277 -16.78 5.04 4.90
N LEU A 278 -16.39 6.14 4.26
CA LEU A 278 -17.17 7.38 4.30
C LEU A 278 -18.51 7.23 3.57
N VAL A 279 -18.54 6.59 2.40
CA VAL A 279 -19.80 6.35 1.66
C VAL A 279 -20.72 5.41 2.45
N GLN A 280 -20.19 4.33 3.05
CA GLN A 280 -20.98 3.41 3.86
C GLN A 280 -21.54 4.07 5.14
N LYS A 281 -20.81 5.03 5.71
CA LYS A 281 -21.29 5.85 6.84
C LYS A 281 -22.29 6.95 6.43
N GLY A 282 -22.58 7.11 5.13
CA GLY A 282 -23.41 8.20 4.61
C GLY A 282 -22.76 9.59 4.74
N LEU A 283 -21.44 9.64 4.94
CA LEU A 283 -20.65 10.87 5.12
C LEU A 283 -20.04 11.39 3.81
N ALA A 284 -20.13 10.63 2.72
CA ALA A 284 -19.58 10.97 1.41
C ALA A 284 -20.52 10.54 0.27
N PRO A 285 -20.48 11.22 -0.89
CA PRO A 285 -21.29 10.84 -2.05
C PRO A 285 -20.72 9.58 -2.71
N ALA A 286 -21.59 8.72 -3.26
CA ALA A 286 -21.18 7.47 -3.92
C ALA A 286 -20.26 7.67 -5.15
N ALA A 287 -20.14 8.90 -5.67
CA ALA A 287 -19.19 9.30 -6.70
C ALA A 287 -17.73 9.35 -6.20
N LEU A 288 -17.50 9.53 -4.89
CA LEU A 288 -16.15 9.49 -4.30
C LEU A 288 -15.45 8.15 -4.61
N LEU A 289 -16.20 7.06 -4.73
CA LEU A 289 -15.69 5.74 -5.03
C LEU A 289 -15.20 5.56 -6.48
N ASP A 290 -15.59 6.42 -7.43
CA ASP A 290 -15.08 6.37 -8.80
C ASP A 290 -13.61 6.82 -8.85
N THR A 291 -13.21 7.70 -7.93
CA THR A 291 -11.82 8.16 -7.79
C THR A 291 -10.86 7.03 -7.43
N TYR A 292 -11.34 5.86 -7.00
CA TYR A 292 -10.50 4.67 -6.79
C TYR A 292 -9.85 4.23 -8.11
N SER A 293 -10.64 4.10 -9.17
CA SER A 293 -10.13 3.72 -10.50
C SER A 293 -9.30 4.86 -11.10
N GLU A 294 -9.79 6.10 -10.97
CA GLU A 294 -9.10 7.32 -11.44
C GLU A 294 -7.66 7.42 -10.91
N GLU A 295 -7.49 7.25 -9.60
CA GLU A 295 -6.19 7.41 -8.93
C GLU A 295 -5.28 6.21 -9.15
N ARG A 296 -5.79 4.99 -8.98
CA ARG A 296 -4.96 3.77 -8.95
C ARG A 296 -4.56 3.27 -10.33
N ILE A 297 -5.43 3.36 -11.34
CA ILE A 297 -5.07 2.93 -12.71
C ILE A 297 -3.93 3.78 -13.27
N ARG A 298 -3.89 5.08 -12.94
CA ARG A 298 -2.79 5.94 -13.36
C ARG A 298 -1.44 5.49 -12.78
N VAL A 299 -1.41 5.14 -11.50
CA VAL A 299 -0.22 4.58 -10.81
C VAL A 299 0.18 3.25 -11.45
N ILE A 300 -0.78 2.31 -11.59
CA ILE A 300 -0.56 0.99 -12.19
C ILE A 300 -0.02 1.10 -13.62
N ALA A 301 -0.65 1.92 -14.47
CA ALA A 301 -0.21 2.11 -15.86
C ALA A 301 1.20 2.68 -15.95
N GLN A 302 1.61 3.55 -15.01
CA GLN A 302 2.99 4.05 -14.93
C GLN A 302 3.96 2.96 -14.43
N MET A 303 3.54 2.13 -13.47
CA MET A 303 4.31 0.97 -12.95
C MET A 303 4.61 -0.07 -14.03
N LEU A 304 3.72 -0.20 -15.03
CA LEU A 304 3.85 -1.16 -16.14
C LEU A 304 4.72 -0.65 -17.31
N LYS A 305 5.06 0.65 -17.37
CA LYS A 305 5.92 1.24 -18.42
C LYS A 305 7.39 0.84 -18.39
N PRO A 306 8.09 0.71 -17.23
CA PRO A 306 9.50 0.30 -17.21
C PRO A 306 9.69 -1.19 -17.54
N TRP A 307 9.54 -1.51 -18.83
CA TRP A 307 10.05 -2.72 -19.46
C TRP A 307 10.62 -2.37 -20.84
N PRO A 308 11.95 -2.29 -20.93
CA PRO A 308 12.65 -3.34 -21.65
C PRO A 308 13.73 -4.00 -20.78
N ALA A 309 14.51 -4.90 -21.39
CA ALA A 309 15.58 -5.68 -20.75
C ALA A 309 16.84 -4.85 -20.39
N ASP A 310 16.67 -3.69 -19.76
CA ASP A 310 17.77 -2.86 -19.25
C ASP A 310 18.31 -3.44 -17.92
N PRO A 311 19.62 -3.77 -17.81
CA PRO A 311 20.24 -4.14 -16.55
C PRO A 311 20.07 -3.12 -15.42
N SER A 312 19.81 -1.85 -15.72
CA SER A 312 19.53 -0.80 -14.74
C SER A 312 18.24 -1.05 -13.93
N ALA A 313 17.27 -1.79 -14.47
CA ALA A 313 15.99 -2.09 -13.82
C ALA A 313 16.11 -2.94 -12.53
N TRP A 314 17.31 -3.45 -12.22
CA TRP A 314 17.63 -4.13 -10.97
C TRP A 314 18.20 -3.19 -9.88
N LYS A 315 18.59 -1.97 -10.21
CA LYS A 315 18.89 -0.93 -9.20
C LYS A 315 17.59 -0.47 -8.56
N ARG A 316 17.59 -0.30 -7.23
CA ARG A 316 16.40 0.12 -6.46
C ARG A 316 16.56 1.54 -5.91
N ASP A 317 16.66 2.50 -6.82
CA ASP A 317 16.67 3.92 -6.52
C ASP A 317 15.27 4.57 -6.69
N GLY A 318 15.16 5.82 -6.22
CA GLY A 318 14.02 6.73 -6.41
C GLY A 318 12.62 6.09 -6.39
N ASP A 319 11.95 6.18 -7.55
CA ASP A 319 10.55 5.80 -7.79
C ASP A 319 10.21 4.35 -7.37
N LEU A 320 11.17 3.41 -7.41
CA LEU A 320 10.94 2.02 -6.99
C LEU A 320 10.69 1.86 -5.48
N LYS A 321 11.06 2.85 -4.66
CA LYS A 321 10.69 2.90 -3.24
C LYS A 321 9.21 3.26 -3.01
N MET A 322 8.49 3.67 -4.06
CA MET A 322 7.06 4.05 -4.03
C MET A 322 6.68 5.21 -3.09
N LEU A 323 7.67 5.94 -2.57
CA LEU A 323 7.46 7.09 -1.68
C LEU A 323 6.95 8.34 -2.42
N GLY A 324 7.25 8.46 -3.72
CA GLY A 324 6.77 9.55 -4.59
C GLY A 324 5.40 9.31 -5.25
N VAL A 325 4.72 8.19 -4.91
CA VAL A 325 3.38 7.88 -5.44
C VAL A 325 2.44 9.05 -5.17
N ASN A 326 1.86 9.59 -6.26
CA ASN A 326 1.00 10.75 -6.23
C ASN A 326 -0.24 10.58 -7.12
N TYR A 327 -1.28 11.34 -6.81
CA TYR A 327 -2.58 11.31 -7.49
C TYR A 327 -2.86 12.61 -8.27
N CYS A 328 -1.82 13.23 -8.84
CA CYS A 328 -1.96 14.48 -9.57
C CYS A 328 -3.08 14.37 -10.63
N GLY A 329 -3.93 15.40 -10.74
CA GLY A 329 -5.08 15.39 -11.65
C GLY A 329 -6.31 14.61 -11.19
N SER A 330 -6.29 14.01 -9.98
CA SER A 330 -7.48 13.42 -9.36
C SER A 330 -8.57 14.47 -9.12
N SER A 331 -9.81 14.13 -9.46
CA SER A 331 -11.00 14.99 -9.39
C SER A 331 -11.31 15.53 -7.98
N ILE A 332 -10.85 14.85 -6.93
CA ILE A 332 -11.01 15.24 -5.52
C ILE A 332 -9.83 16.03 -4.95
N VAL A 333 -8.75 16.24 -5.71
CA VAL A 333 -7.62 17.07 -5.29
C VAL A 333 -7.93 18.56 -5.52
N LEU A 334 -7.48 19.42 -4.59
CA LEU A 334 -7.60 20.88 -4.74
C LEU A 334 -6.34 21.61 -4.27
N GLU A 335 -5.77 22.46 -5.11
CA GLU A 335 -4.62 23.30 -4.76
C GLU A 335 -4.88 24.74 -5.21
N ASP A 336 -4.54 25.71 -4.37
CA ASP A 336 -4.60 27.12 -4.75
C ASP A 336 -3.58 27.42 -5.85
N ALA A 337 -4.00 28.19 -6.87
CA ALA A 337 -3.16 28.51 -8.03
C ALA A 337 -1.84 29.23 -7.69
N ALA A 338 -1.76 29.88 -6.52
CA ALA A 338 -0.53 30.49 -6.00
C ALA A 338 0.49 29.48 -5.44
N ARG A 339 0.05 28.25 -5.13
CA ARG A 339 0.89 27.15 -4.60
C ARG A 339 1.11 26.03 -5.61
N ALA A 340 0.24 25.91 -6.60
CA ALA A 340 0.40 25.00 -7.72
C ALA A 340 1.77 25.21 -8.38
N GLY A 341 2.61 24.17 -8.36
CA GLY A 341 3.94 24.24 -8.96
C GLY A 341 3.92 24.20 -10.49
N ALA A 342 5.08 23.91 -11.08
CA ALA A 342 5.27 23.85 -12.53
C ALA A 342 4.56 22.65 -13.20
N GLY A 343 3.23 22.70 -13.24
CA GLY A 343 2.36 21.69 -13.82
C GLY A 343 2.12 20.47 -12.92
N ALA A 344 0.96 19.84 -13.10
CA ALA A 344 0.70 18.52 -12.52
C ALA A 344 1.72 17.50 -13.08
N SER A 345 2.40 16.76 -12.21
CA SER A 345 3.38 15.75 -12.65
C SER A 345 2.73 14.77 -13.63
N SER A 346 3.38 14.52 -14.77
CA SER A 346 2.97 13.49 -15.73
C SER A 346 3.32 12.08 -15.24
N ASN A 347 4.28 11.96 -14.31
CA ASN A 347 4.72 10.70 -13.71
C ASN A 347 4.11 10.51 -12.32
N ALA A 348 3.31 9.43 -12.16
CA ALA A 348 2.77 9.00 -10.87
C ALA A 348 3.86 8.47 -9.91
N TYR A 349 5.06 8.19 -10.43
CA TYR A 349 6.35 7.98 -9.76
C TYR A 349 6.82 9.05 -8.76
N SER A 350 6.88 10.28 -9.27
CA SER A 350 7.93 11.22 -8.89
C SER A 350 7.39 12.46 -8.18
N ARG A 351 8.06 12.84 -7.10
CA ARG A 351 7.97 14.18 -6.48
C ARG A 351 9.16 15.02 -6.95
N ALA A 352 8.94 16.32 -7.18
CA ALA A 352 10.03 17.24 -7.45
C ALA A 352 10.97 17.32 -6.23
N ALA A 353 12.26 17.05 -6.43
CA ALA A 353 13.23 17.06 -5.34
C ALA A 353 13.38 18.47 -4.74
N GLY A 354 13.33 18.57 -3.41
CA GLY A 354 13.44 19.85 -2.70
C GLY A 354 12.21 20.77 -2.79
N SER A 355 11.10 20.34 -3.40
CA SER A 355 9.86 21.13 -3.40
C SER A 355 9.07 20.96 -2.11
N ALA A 356 8.34 22.02 -1.74
CA ALA A 356 7.21 21.95 -0.81
C ALA A 356 6.28 20.78 -1.16
N VAL A 357 5.58 20.21 -0.17
CA VAL A 357 4.51 19.26 -0.46
C VAL A 357 3.38 19.97 -1.20
N GLN A 358 2.87 19.30 -2.23
CA GLN A 358 1.74 19.76 -3.03
C GLN A 358 0.54 18.85 -2.77
N ALA A 359 -0.64 19.33 -3.15
CA ALA A 359 -1.82 18.47 -3.18
C ALA A 359 -1.59 17.26 -4.10
N ALA A 360 -2.24 16.15 -3.79
CA ALA A 360 -2.06 14.81 -4.36
C ALA A 360 -0.77 14.04 -4.01
N TYR A 361 0.19 14.62 -3.29
CA TYR A 361 1.38 13.89 -2.81
C TYR A 361 1.18 13.36 -1.39
N ARG A 362 1.99 12.37 -0.99
CA ARG A 362 2.04 11.91 0.41
C ARG A 362 2.39 13.07 1.34
N ALA A 363 1.64 13.19 2.42
CA ALA A 363 1.92 14.16 3.47
C ALA A 363 3.25 13.78 4.15
N PRO A 364 4.23 14.69 4.27
CA PRO A 364 5.46 14.43 5.00
C PRO A 364 5.19 14.36 6.51
N ASP A 365 6.04 13.62 7.23
CA ASP A 365 6.10 13.72 8.69
C ASP A 365 6.77 15.05 9.09
N ALA A 366 6.76 15.35 10.39
CA ALA A 366 7.64 16.32 11.01
C ALA A 366 7.93 15.90 12.43
N SER A 367 9.21 15.66 12.76
CA SER A 367 9.66 15.38 14.12
C SER A 367 9.97 16.67 14.89
N GLY A 368 9.99 16.61 16.23
CA GLY A 368 10.28 17.78 17.06
C GLY A 368 9.08 18.72 17.25
N LEU A 369 7.86 18.22 17.00
CA LEU A 369 6.63 18.88 17.42
C LEU A 369 6.38 18.64 18.91
N VAL A 370 5.70 19.58 19.56
CA VAL A 370 5.19 19.41 20.92
C VAL A 370 3.69 19.69 20.94
N ARG A 371 2.90 18.76 21.47
CA ARG A 371 1.48 18.97 21.72
C ARG A 371 1.31 19.80 22.99
N ALA A 372 0.64 20.94 22.86
CA ALA A 372 0.32 21.80 24.00
C ALA A 372 -0.70 21.12 24.92
N GLY A 373 -0.45 21.15 26.24
CA GLY A 373 -1.29 20.52 27.25
C GLY A 373 -0.77 20.79 28.67
N PRO A 374 -1.35 20.13 29.70
CA PRO A 374 -0.88 20.26 31.09
C PRO A 374 0.57 19.80 31.28
N THR A 375 1.01 18.87 30.43
CA THR A 375 2.40 18.49 30.21
C THR A 375 2.68 18.57 28.71
N ASP A 376 3.70 19.31 28.32
CA ASP A 376 4.19 19.36 26.94
C ASP A 376 4.61 17.96 26.47
N GLU A 377 3.89 17.39 25.50
CA GLU A 377 4.16 16.05 24.97
C GLU A 377 4.87 16.10 23.61
N PRO A 378 6.11 15.59 23.48
CA PRO A 378 6.78 15.44 22.19
C PRO A 378 6.00 14.53 21.24
N THR A 379 5.88 14.93 19.97
CA THR A 379 5.08 14.20 18.97
C THR A 379 5.61 14.38 17.55
N THR A 380 4.96 13.75 16.57
CA THR A 380 5.19 13.94 15.13
C THR A 380 3.86 14.04 14.38
N LEU A 381 3.84 14.49 13.12
CA LEU A 381 2.61 14.54 12.32
C LEU A 381 2.06 13.12 12.05
N PHE A 382 2.92 12.13 11.83
CA PHE A 382 2.49 10.74 11.67
C PHE A 382 1.84 10.16 12.93
N ALA A 383 2.19 10.65 14.12
CA ALA A 383 1.50 10.30 15.37
C ALA A 383 0.16 11.04 15.57
N VAL A 384 -0.14 12.05 14.73
CA VAL A 384 -1.37 12.85 14.75
C VAL A 384 -2.36 12.39 13.68
N PHE A 385 -1.86 11.94 12.51
CA PHE A 385 -2.67 11.42 11.42
C PHE A 385 -3.46 10.16 11.82
N ARG A 386 -4.65 10.00 11.22
CA ARG A 386 -5.59 8.90 11.52
C ARG A 386 -6.17 8.33 10.25
N VAL A 387 -6.37 7.01 10.23
CA VAL A 387 -7.03 6.29 9.11
C VAL A 387 -8.56 6.42 9.11
N SER A 388 -9.14 7.08 10.13
CA SER A 388 -10.60 7.17 10.32
C SER A 388 -11.21 8.55 10.08
N VAL A 389 -10.38 9.59 9.96
CA VAL A 389 -10.78 11.00 9.75
C VAL A 389 -9.72 11.76 8.95
N HIS A 390 -10.14 12.76 8.18
CA HIS A 390 -9.22 13.72 7.57
C HIS A 390 -8.50 14.49 8.67
N THR A 391 -7.20 14.73 8.51
CA THR A 391 -6.48 15.65 9.40
C THR A 391 -6.31 16.99 8.69
N VAL A 392 -6.94 18.03 9.21
CA VAL A 392 -6.80 19.40 8.69
C VAL A 392 -5.75 20.13 9.52
N LEU A 393 -4.59 20.34 8.93
CA LEU A 393 -3.50 21.13 9.49
C LEU A 393 -3.74 22.61 9.13
N LEU A 394 -3.82 23.46 10.15
CA LEU A 394 -3.85 24.92 10.00
C LEU A 394 -2.51 25.49 10.42
N PHE A 395 -1.85 26.21 9.52
CA PHE A 395 -0.57 26.88 9.76
C PHE A 395 -0.75 28.39 9.71
N GLY A 396 -0.08 29.10 10.62
CA GLY A 396 0.11 30.54 10.57
C GLY A 396 -1.17 31.38 10.66
N GLY A 397 -1.14 32.55 10.03
CA GLY A 397 -2.14 33.62 10.15
C GLY A 397 -2.21 34.24 11.56
N ASP A 398 -2.87 35.40 11.68
CA ASP A 398 -3.32 35.93 12.96
C ASP A 398 -4.73 35.40 13.31
N ALA A 399 -5.24 35.70 14.50
CA ALA A 399 -6.57 35.26 14.94
C ALA A 399 -7.70 35.75 14.01
N GLY A 400 -7.56 36.94 13.40
CA GLY A 400 -8.52 37.47 12.44
C GLY A 400 -8.53 36.71 11.12
N ALA A 401 -7.36 36.35 10.61
CA ALA A 401 -7.20 35.52 9.41
C ALA A 401 -7.66 34.07 9.64
N ARG A 402 -7.46 33.52 10.85
CA ARG A 402 -7.92 32.16 11.23
C ARG A 402 -9.42 32.06 11.48
N ALA A 403 -10.10 33.12 11.94
CA ALA A 403 -11.51 33.04 12.35
C ALA A 403 -12.48 32.56 11.24
N PRO A 404 -12.42 33.02 9.98
CA PRO A 404 -13.26 32.50 8.89
C PRO A 404 -12.99 31.02 8.60
N VAL A 405 -11.73 30.60 8.65
CA VAL A 405 -11.32 29.20 8.48
C VAL A 405 -11.89 28.33 9.59
N ALA A 406 -11.73 28.72 10.86
CA ALA A 406 -12.27 27.99 12.00
C ALA A 406 -13.81 27.88 11.94
N SER A 407 -14.50 28.89 11.42
CA SER A 407 -15.96 28.86 11.21
C SER A 407 -16.40 27.85 10.12
N VAL A 408 -15.58 27.57 9.11
CA VAL A 408 -15.81 26.44 8.19
C VAL A 408 -15.57 25.12 8.93
N LEU A 409 -14.44 24.98 9.60
CA LEU A 409 -14.03 23.73 10.22
C LEU A 409 -15.00 23.26 11.31
N GLY A 410 -15.54 24.18 12.12
CA GLY A 410 -16.56 23.89 13.14
C GLY A 410 -17.94 23.48 12.60
N ARG A 411 -18.15 23.50 11.27
CA ARG A 411 -19.35 22.96 10.60
C ARG A 411 -19.13 21.57 10.01
N LEU A 412 -17.90 21.08 9.95
CA LEU A 412 -17.58 19.76 9.41
C LEU A 412 -17.88 18.67 10.46
N PRO A 413 -18.34 17.47 10.04
CA PRO A 413 -18.65 16.41 10.99
C PRO A 413 -17.37 15.87 11.66
N GLU A 414 -17.32 15.91 12.99
CA GLU A 414 -16.20 15.37 13.81
C GLU A 414 -15.90 13.90 13.50
N ALA A 415 -16.91 13.14 13.07
CA ALA A 415 -16.77 11.74 12.65
C ALA A 415 -16.01 11.55 11.31
N ALA A 416 -15.66 12.64 10.60
CA ALA A 416 -14.91 12.63 9.35
C ALA A 416 -13.68 13.56 9.33
N VAL A 417 -13.54 14.46 10.32
CA VAL A 417 -12.50 15.52 10.34
C VAL A 417 -11.93 15.72 11.75
N CYS A 418 -10.60 15.82 11.83
CA CYS A 418 -9.81 16.20 13.00
C CYS A 418 -9.03 17.47 12.68
N THR A 419 -9.12 18.49 13.54
CA THR A 419 -8.53 19.82 13.30
C THR A 419 -7.28 20.03 14.14
N VAL A 420 -6.21 20.54 13.53
CA VAL A 420 -4.91 20.67 14.19
C VAL A 420 -4.31 22.03 13.86
N LEU A 421 -4.08 22.85 14.88
CA LEU A 421 -3.33 24.10 14.73
C LEU A 421 -1.84 23.81 14.89
N VAL A 422 -1.02 24.21 13.93
CA VAL A 422 0.44 24.12 13.97
C VAL A 422 1.01 25.53 14.07
N LEU A 423 1.64 25.81 15.20
CA LEU A 423 2.28 27.08 15.53
C LEU A 423 3.79 27.01 15.21
N PRO A 424 4.40 28.12 14.76
CA PRO A 424 5.84 28.16 14.55
C PRO A 424 6.58 28.22 15.89
N GLN A 425 7.87 27.89 15.86
CA GLN A 425 8.76 27.89 17.03
C GLN A 425 8.61 29.14 17.91
N GLY A 426 8.38 28.96 19.21
CA GLY A 426 8.29 30.04 20.19
C GLY A 426 6.98 30.82 20.20
N GLN A 427 5.95 30.41 19.45
CA GLN A 427 4.59 30.93 19.59
C GLN A 427 3.72 30.03 20.46
N THR A 428 3.00 30.63 21.40
CA THR A 428 1.94 29.98 22.19
C THR A 428 0.58 30.15 21.52
N ALA A 429 -0.34 29.21 21.76
CA ALA A 429 -1.71 29.34 21.32
C ALA A 429 -2.37 30.59 21.93
N ALA A 430 -3.20 31.28 21.14
CA ALA A 430 -4.20 32.19 21.67
C ALA A 430 -5.40 31.39 22.22
N ASP A 431 -6.38 32.07 22.81
CA ASP A 431 -7.61 31.45 23.36
C ASP A 431 -8.40 30.63 22.30
N ASP A 432 -8.11 30.83 21.01
CA ASP A 432 -8.52 30.02 19.85
C ASP A 432 -8.35 28.49 20.05
N GLY A 433 -7.47 28.05 20.97
CA GLY A 433 -7.08 26.64 21.15
C GLY A 433 -8.23 25.66 21.39
N ALA A 434 -9.37 26.13 21.93
CA ALA A 434 -10.57 25.32 22.14
C ALA A 434 -11.28 24.88 20.84
N LEU A 435 -10.93 25.46 19.68
CA LEU A 435 -11.51 25.15 18.36
C LEU A 435 -10.79 24.00 17.64
N PHE A 436 -9.66 23.52 18.18
CA PHE A 436 -8.82 22.51 17.54
C PHE A 436 -8.78 21.21 18.34
N SER A 437 -8.85 20.07 17.64
CA SER A 437 -8.65 18.75 18.24
C SER A 437 -7.25 18.56 18.83
N ALA A 438 -6.26 19.33 18.34
CA ALA A 438 -4.95 19.49 18.96
C ALA A 438 -4.28 20.82 18.56
N VAL A 439 -3.42 21.35 19.42
CA VAL A 439 -2.48 22.42 19.08
C VAL A 439 -1.05 21.92 19.24
N LEU A 440 -0.22 22.15 18.21
CA LEU A 440 1.16 21.69 18.12
C LEU A 440 2.10 22.89 17.94
N GLU A 441 3.21 22.92 18.67
CA GLU A 441 4.32 23.85 18.44
C GLU A 441 5.42 23.15 17.61
N ASP A 442 5.80 23.73 16.47
CA ASP A 442 6.89 23.26 15.62
C ASP A 442 8.25 23.77 16.12
N ARG A 443 8.71 23.21 17.26
CA ARG A 443 9.95 23.62 17.94
C ARG A 443 11.21 23.41 17.09
N ALA A 444 11.18 22.47 16.16
CA ALA A 444 12.28 22.16 15.26
C ALA A 444 12.15 22.83 13.87
N GLY A 445 11.02 23.46 13.55
CA GLY A 445 10.74 24.07 12.25
C GLY A 445 10.53 23.07 11.11
N HIS A 446 10.43 21.77 11.41
CA HIS A 446 10.36 20.71 10.41
C HIS A 446 9.01 20.64 9.69
N ALA A 447 7.91 20.99 10.36
CA ALA A 447 6.59 21.02 9.72
C ALA A 447 6.47 22.22 8.77
N TYR A 448 6.86 23.41 9.21
CA TYR A 448 6.89 24.59 8.33
C TYR A 448 7.83 24.35 7.13
N ALA A 449 9.01 23.77 7.34
CA ALA A 449 9.93 23.45 6.25
C ALA A 449 9.39 22.36 5.29
N GLY A 450 8.87 21.25 5.82
CA GLY A 450 8.38 20.12 5.01
C GLY A 450 7.16 20.47 4.15
N TYR A 451 6.32 21.39 4.62
CA TYR A 451 5.17 21.90 3.88
C TYR A 451 5.50 23.17 3.06
N GLY A 452 6.74 23.68 3.13
CA GLY A 452 7.20 24.85 2.38
C GLY A 452 6.48 26.15 2.76
N LEU A 453 6.20 26.33 4.04
CA LEU A 453 5.42 27.43 4.59
C LEU A 453 6.33 28.41 5.37
N THR A 454 5.92 29.67 5.44
CA THR A 454 6.54 30.66 6.33
C THR A 454 5.63 31.01 7.50
N ALA A 455 6.19 31.40 8.64
CA ALA A 455 5.43 31.61 9.89
C ALA A 455 4.28 32.63 9.77
N GLY A 456 4.39 33.63 8.89
CA GLY A 456 3.36 34.65 8.66
C GLY A 456 2.31 34.25 7.62
N GLU A 457 2.46 33.11 6.96
CA GLU A 457 1.56 32.67 5.89
C GLU A 457 0.41 31.81 6.45
N LEU A 458 -0.83 32.16 6.10
CA LEU A 458 -1.98 31.32 6.38
C LEU A 458 -2.06 30.19 5.34
N ALA A 459 -1.99 28.94 5.80
CA ALA A 459 -2.18 27.77 4.95
C ALA A 459 -3.01 26.70 5.67
N VAL A 460 -3.86 26.03 4.90
CA VAL A 460 -4.71 24.93 5.34
C VAL A 460 -4.40 23.72 4.49
N VAL A 461 -3.93 22.66 5.12
CA VAL A 461 -3.53 21.42 4.45
C VAL A 461 -4.43 20.30 4.92
N VAL A 462 -5.17 19.70 3.99
CA VAL A 462 -6.09 18.60 4.29
C VAL A 462 -5.41 17.30 3.94
N VAL A 463 -5.05 16.51 4.96
CA VAL A 463 -4.49 15.17 4.81
C VAL A 463 -5.63 14.14 4.86
N ARG A 464 -5.71 13.31 3.82
CA ARG A 464 -6.67 12.21 3.69
C ARG A 464 -6.30 11.05 4.62
N LEU A 465 -7.28 10.17 4.83
CA LEU A 465 -7.18 8.96 5.64
C LEU A 465 -6.09 7.99 5.12
N ASP A 466 -5.77 8.05 3.81
CA ASP A 466 -4.67 7.30 3.17
C ASP A 466 -3.29 7.99 3.23
N GLY A 467 -3.15 9.07 4.01
CA GLY A 467 -1.89 9.81 4.21
C GLY A 467 -1.48 10.68 3.03
N VAL A 468 -2.39 10.94 2.08
CA VAL A 468 -2.16 11.83 0.93
C VAL A 468 -2.76 13.21 1.19
N VAL A 469 -2.06 14.26 0.80
CA VAL A 469 -2.60 15.63 0.83
C VAL A 469 -3.74 15.73 -0.19
N GLY A 470 -4.98 15.83 0.29
CA GLY A 470 -6.16 16.09 -0.55
C GLY A 470 -6.23 17.54 -1.01
N ALA A 471 -5.86 18.48 -0.14
CA ALA A 471 -5.80 19.90 -0.50
C ALA A 471 -4.71 20.72 0.18
N VAL A 472 -4.27 21.77 -0.52
CA VAL A 472 -3.45 22.87 0.02
C VAL A 472 -4.10 24.20 -0.40
N VAL A 473 -4.71 24.89 0.55
CA VAL A 473 -5.48 26.13 0.31
C VAL A 473 -5.14 27.21 1.34
N SER A 474 -5.49 28.46 1.07
CA SER A 474 -5.12 29.64 1.88
C SER A 474 -6.29 30.29 2.64
N ASN A 475 -7.52 29.82 2.43
CA ASN A 475 -8.72 30.52 2.89
C ASN A 475 -9.93 29.58 3.08
N ALA A 476 -10.99 30.12 3.68
CA ALA A 476 -12.24 29.42 3.97
C ALA A 476 -12.95 28.82 2.73
N GLU A 477 -12.99 29.55 1.61
CA GLU A 477 -13.66 29.09 0.38
C GLU A 477 -12.98 27.84 -0.20
N GLY A 478 -11.65 27.80 -0.18
CA GLY A 478 -10.88 26.63 -0.60
C GLY A 478 -11.20 25.37 0.22
N ILE A 479 -11.44 25.51 1.52
CA ILE A 479 -11.83 24.40 2.40
C ILE A 479 -13.22 23.89 2.04
N GLU A 480 -14.19 24.79 1.88
CA GLU A 480 -15.56 24.44 1.48
C GLU A 480 -15.56 23.74 0.11
N ARG A 481 -14.82 24.27 -0.86
CA ARG A 481 -14.68 23.67 -2.20
C ARG A 481 -13.98 22.31 -2.21
N TYR A 482 -13.07 22.05 -1.27
CA TYR A 482 -12.51 20.70 -1.12
C TYR A 482 -13.54 19.75 -0.51
N PHE A 483 -14.14 20.10 0.63
CA PHE A 483 -15.04 19.18 1.31
C PHE A 483 -16.35 18.93 0.55
N GLN A 484 -16.83 19.88 -0.27
CA GLN A 484 -17.93 19.65 -1.23
C GLN A 484 -17.64 18.55 -2.26
N LYS A 485 -16.37 18.18 -2.50
CA LYS A 485 -15.99 17.07 -3.40
C LYS A 485 -15.97 15.70 -2.69
N VAL A 486 -15.92 15.69 -1.35
CA VAL A 486 -15.54 14.51 -0.56
C VAL A 486 -16.59 14.12 0.48
N LEU A 487 -17.33 15.10 1.04
CA LEU A 487 -18.36 14.91 2.06
C LEU A 487 -19.73 15.38 1.55
N VAL A 488 -20.79 15.02 2.29
CA VAL A 488 -22.18 15.48 2.09
C VAL A 488 -22.69 16.30 3.27
#